data_AF-A0A2J7VZ14-F1
#
_entry.id   AF-A0A2J7VZ14-F1
#
_cell.length_a   1.000
_cell.length_b   1.000
_cell.length_c   1.000
_cell.angle_alpha   90.00
_cell.angle_beta   90.00
_cell.angle_gamma   90.00
#
_symmetry.space_group_name_H-M   'P 1'
#
loop_
_entity.id
_entity.type
_entity.pdbx_description
1 polymer ?
#
loop_
_entity_poly.entity_id
_entity_poly.type
_entity_poly.pdbx_seq_one_letter_code
_entity_poly.pdbx_strand_id
1 'polypeptide(L)' 'MAQIKVGQVAFAVADNFTGDVEITKGDVVMRVPMEALVRVVAEKVRANRIEALERAKPSELISKLA' A
#
# COMPACT_ATOMS: atom_id res chain seq x y z
N MET A 1 22.98 -1.11 -15.02
CA MET A 1 22.21 0.12 -14.78
C MET A 1 20.73 -0.23 -14.88
N ALA A 2 19.99 -0.17 -13.78
CA ALA A 2 18.58 -0.53 -13.77
C ALA A 2 17.76 0.61 -14.40
N GLN A 3 17.15 0.33 -15.55
CA GLN A 3 16.34 1.29 -16.30
C GLN A 3 14.99 1.45 -15.61
N ILE A 4 14.83 2.52 -14.82
CA ILE A 4 13.56 2.86 -14.18
C ILE A 4 12.59 3.28 -15.29
N LYS A 5 11.60 2.44 -15.60
CA LYS A 5 10.58 2.76 -16.62
C LYS A 5 9.73 3.93 -16.11
N VAL A 6 9.37 4.87 -16.99
CA VAL A 6 8.48 6.00 -16.66
C VAL A 6 7.19 5.45 -16.04
N GLY A 7 6.94 5.80 -14.77
CA GLY A 7 5.82 5.29 -13.95
C GLY A 7 6.19 4.24 -12.91
N GLN A 8 7.43 3.77 -12.87
CA GLN A 8 7.92 2.86 -11.85
C GLN A 8 8.18 3.63 -10.55
N VAL A 9 7.45 3.26 -9.49
CA VAL A 9 7.69 3.75 -8.13
C VAL A 9 8.72 2.84 -7.48
N ALA A 10 9.87 3.39 -7.12
CA ALA A 10 10.88 2.69 -6.33
C ALA A 10 10.73 3.10 -4.86
N PHE A 11 10.79 2.11 -3.97
CA PHE A 11 10.78 2.29 -2.53
C PHE A 11 12.14 1.84 -1.99
N ALA A 12 12.88 2.77 -1.39
CA ALA A 12 14.06 2.43 -0.59
C ALA A 12 13.67 2.50 0.89
N VAL A 13 13.97 1.44 1.64
CA VAL A 13 13.65 1.31 3.07
C VAL A 13 14.93 0.88 3.80
N ALA A 14 15.12 1.35 5.04
CA ALA A 14 16.15 0.81 5.91
C ALA A 14 15.86 -0.66 6.27
N ASP A 15 16.89 -1.47 6.51
CA ASP A 15 16.78 -2.93 6.73
C ASP A 15 15.84 -3.34 7.88
N ASN A 16 15.52 -2.41 8.78
CA ASN A 16 14.63 -2.61 9.92
C ASN A 16 13.19 -2.09 9.70
N PHE A 17 12.82 -1.68 8.49
CA PHE A 17 11.51 -1.07 8.17
C PHE A 17 11.15 0.14 9.06
N THR A 18 12.16 0.85 9.56
CA THR A 18 11.98 2.09 10.35
C THR A 18 12.50 3.30 9.58
N GLY A 19 11.98 4.49 9.91
CA GLY A 19 12.41 5.76 9.31
C GLY A 19 11.55 6.20 8.14
N ASP A 20 12.18 6.98 7.24
CA ASP A 20 11.52 7.54 6.06
C ASP A 20 11.65 6.59 4.86
N VAL A 21 10.57 6.47 4.10
CA VAL A 21 10.52 5.78 2.82
C VAL A 21 10.78 6.81 1.72
N GLU A 22 11.80 6.56 0.91
CA GLU A 22 12.04 7.34 -0.30
C GLU A 22 11.20 6.79 -1.45
N ILE A 23 10.33 7.64 -1.99
CA ILE A 23 9.46 7.38 -3.13
C ILE A 23 9.99 8.19 -4.30
N THR A 24 10.49 7.50 -5.33
CA THR A 24 10.97 8.15 -6.56
C THR A 24 9.96 7.97 -7.69
N LYS A 25 9.58 9.08 -8.35
CA LYS A 25 8.72 9.08 -9.54
C LYS A 25 9.28 10.07 -10.57
N GLY A 26 9.97 9.55 -11.58
CA GLY A 26 10.71 10.39 -12.52
C GLY A 26 11.82 11.15 -11.79
N ASP A 27 11.87 12.47 -11.96
CA ASP A 27 12.86 13.34 -11.30
C ASP A 27 12.43 13.80 -9.90
N VAL A 28 11.26 13.38 -9.43
CA VAL A 28 10.75 13.74 -8.10
C VAL A 28 11.11 12.65 -7.11
N VAL A 29 11.82 13.05 -6.04
CA VAL A 29 12.08 12.22 -4.86
C VAL A 29 11.30 12.79 -3.68
N MET A 30 10.46 11.96 -3.06
CA MET A 30 9.71 12.32 -1.86
C MET A 30 10.13 11.41 -0.71
N ARG A 31 10.26 11.98 0.48
CA ARG A 31 10.44 11.22 1.72
C ARG A 31 9.13 11.21 2.48
N VAL A 32 8.64 10.02 2.79
CA VAL A 32 7.40 9.83 3.55
C VAL A 32 7.73 9.01 4.78
N PRO A 33 7.38 9.47 5.99
CA PRO A 33 7.56 8.67 7.20
C PRO A 33 6.82 7.33 7.05
N MET A 34 7.50 6.22 7.37
CA MET A 34 6.92 4.87 7.23
C MET A 34 5.60 4.73 8.00
N GLU A 35 5.50 5.35 9.17
CA GLU A 35 4.27 5.35 9.98
C GLU A 35 3.07 5.98 9.23
N ALA A 36 3.29 7.10 8.54
CA ALA A 36 2.27 7.75 7.75
C ALA A 36 1.84 6.86 6.57
N LEU A 37 2.80 6.18 5.93
CA LEU A 37 2.51 5.25 4.84
C LEU A 37 1.69 4.05 5.32
N VAL A 38 2.06 3.45 6.46
CA VAL A 38 1.33 2.33 7.08
C VAL A 38 -0.12 2.71 7.35
N ARG A 39 -0.36 3.90 7.90
CA ARG A 39 -1.71 4.39 8.17
C ARG A 39 -2.55 4.51 6.89
N VAL A 40 -2.01 5.14 5.84
CA VAL A 40 -2.71 5.31 4.56
C VAL A 40 -3.01 3.95 3.91
N VAL A 41 -2.06 3.01 3.94
CA VAL A 41 -2.26 1.66 3.41
C VAL A 41 -3.34 0.92 4.20
N ALA A 42 -3.30 0.99 5.53
CA ALA A 42 -4.30 0.34 6.38
C ALA A 42 -5.72 0.87 6.11
N GLU A 43 -5.88 2.18 5.98
CA GLU A 43 -7.14 2.82 5.62
C GLU A 43 -7.64 2.36 4.23
N LYS A 44 -6.75 2.31 3.23
CA LYS A 44 -7.10 1.88 1.88
C LYS A 44 -7.48 0.39 1.82
N VAL A 45 -6.75 -0.47 2.52
CA VAL A 45 -7.07 -1.90 2.62
C VAL A 45 -8.43 -2.10 3.29
N ARG A 46 -8.70 -1.37 4.37
CA ARG A 46 -10.00 -1.41 5.06
C ARG A 46 -11.14 -1.01 4.12
N ALA A 47 -10.99 0.10 3.39
CA ALA A 47 -11.99 0.56 2.43
C ALA A 47 -12.25 -0.47 1.32
N ASN A 48 -11.19 -1.01 0.70
CA ASN A 48 -11.32 -2.04 -0.33
C ASN A 48 -11.99 -3.32 0.22
N ARG A 49 -11.70 -3.69 1.48
CA ARG A 49 -12.30 -4.86 2.12
C ARG A 49 -13.79 -4.64 2.39
N ILE A 50 -14.20 -3.45 2.82
CA ILE A 50 -15.62 -3.09 2.99
C ILE A 50 -16.35 -3.18 1.66
N GLU A 51 -15.82 -2.57 0.60
CA GLU A 51 -16.40 -2.62 -0.75
C GLU A 51 -16.56 -4.06 -1.25
N ALA A 52 -15.55 -4.91 -0.99
CA ALA A 52 -15.63 -6.33 -1.35
C ALA A 52 -16.69 -7.10 -0.54
N LEU A 53 -16.91 -6.75 0.72
CA LEU A 53 -17.95 -7.35 1.57
C LEU A 53 -19.35 -6.88 1.16
N GLU A 54 -19.52 -5.62 0.78
CA GLU A 54 -20.79 -5.07 0.28
C GLU A 54 -21.22 -5.74 -1.04
N ARG A 55 -20.26 -6.14 -1.87
CA ARG A 55 -20.51 -6.85 -3.13
C ARG A 55 -20.60 -8.36 -2.99
N ALA A 56 -20.23 -8.92 -1.83
CA ALA A 56 -20.23 -10.36 -1.62
C ALA A 56 -21.66 -10.89 -1.44
N LYS A 57 -21.92 -12.09 -1.96
CA LYS A 57 -23.21 -12.76 -1.73
C LYS A 57 -23.31 -13.21 -0.28
N PRO A 58 -24.52 -13.27 0.33
CA PRO A 58 -24.69 -13.74 1.70
C PRO A 58 -24.03 -15.10 1.99
N SER A 59 -24.05 -16.02 1.02
CA SER A 59 -23.39 -17.33 1.11
C SER A 59 -21.87 -17.25 1.27
N GLU A 60 -21.23 -16.26 0.63
CA GLU A 60 -19.78 -16.03 0.68
C GLU A 60 -19.35 -15.31 1.97
N LEU A 61 -20.27 -14.57 2.58
CA LEU A 61 -20.06 -13.92 3.88
C LEU A 61 -20.10 -14.95 5.01
N ILE A 62 -21.07 -15.88 4.97
CA ILE A 62 -21.22 -16.94 5.96
C ILE A 62 -19.99 -17.85 5.99
N SER A 63 -19.43 -18.21 4.83
CA SER A 63 -18.21 -19.04 4.75
C SER A 63 -16.94 -18.37 5.29
N LYS A 64 -16.98 -17.06 5.57
CA LYS A 64 -15.84 -16.32 6.18
C LYS A 64 -15.99 -16.15 7.70
N LEU A 65 -17.15 -16.52 8.26
CA LEU A 65 -17.45 -16.45 9.69
C LEU A 65 -17.36 -17.82 10.39
N ALA A 66 -17.42 -18.92 9.61
CA ALA A 66 -17.19 -20.29 10.06
C ALA A 66 -15.70 -20.65 10.00
#